data_AF-A0A2A2C5C0-F1
#
_entry.id   AF-A0A2A2C5C0-F1
#
_cell.length_a   1.000
_cell.length_b   1.000
_cell.length_c   1.000
_cell.angle_alpha   90.00
_cell.angle_beta   90.00
_cell.angle_gamma   90.00
#
_symmetry.space_group_name_H-M   'P 1'
#
loop_
_entity.id
_entity.type
_entity.pdbx_description
1 polymer ?
#
loop_
_entity_poly.entity_id
_entity_poly.type
_entity_poly.pdbx_seq_one_letter_code
_entity_poly.pdbx_strand_id
1 'polypeptide(L)'
;MKVQDREVVKNLLQYLTSKNLTGSVEFREALKHFNVTTVYRWENQHSERPYVVDVFAPDIECGFERHSFKKKHSADVFCEVVCAAGDDE
;
A
#
# COMPACT_ATOMS: atom_id res chain seq x y z
N MET A 1 18.80 2.18 -11.35
CA MET A 1 18.46 0.92 -10.66
C MET A 1 17.97 -0.07 -11.72
N LYS A 2 18.24 -1.38 -11.62
CA LYS A 2 17.65 -2.33 -12.59
C LYS A 2 16.18 -2.52 -12.23
N VAL A 3 15.32 -2.69 -13.23
CA VAL A 3 13.87 -2.91 -13.03
C VAL A 3 13.60 -4.06 -12.04
N GLN A 4 14.43 -5.10 -12.08
CA GLN A 4 14.38 -6.24 -11.16
C GLN A 4 14.62 -5.86 -9.69
N ASP A 5 15.52 -4.91 -9.41
CA ASP A 5 15.82 -4.48 -8.04
C ASP A 5 14.61 -3.75 -7.43
N ARG A 6 13.92 -2.93 -8.25
CA ARG A 6 12.71 -2.21 -7.86
C ARG A 6 11.58 -3.16 -7.48
N GLU A 7 11.36 -4.19 -8.30
CA GLU A 7 10.31 -5.20 -8.06
C GLU A 7 10.58 -5.99 -6.77
N VAL A 8 11.83 -6.36 -6.51
CA VAL A 8 12.24 -7.02 -5.26
C VAL A 8 11.96 -6.12 -4.05
N VAL A 9 12.31 -4.83 -4.13
CA VAL A 9 12.05 -3.86 -3.07
C VAL A 9 10.55 -3.65 -2.85
N LYS A 10 9.76 -3.54 -3.93
CA LYS A 10 8.29 -3.44 -3.85
C LYS A 10 7.69 -4.62 -3.11
N ASN A 11 8.10 -5.84 -3.45
CA ASN A 11 7.65 -7.05 -2.78
C ASN A 11 8.07 -7.10 -1.31
N LEU A 12 9.29 -6.68 -0.99
CA LEU A 12 9.76 -6.60 0.40
C LEU A 12 8.95 -5.59 1.22
N LEU A 13 8.75 -4.37 0.70
CA LEU A 13 7.98 -3.33 1.39
C LEU A 13 6.53 -3.78 1.57
N GLN A 14 5.92 -4.40 0.55
CA GLN A 14 4.57 -4.94 0.63
C GLN A 14 4.47 -6.06 1.69
N TYR A 15 5.51 -6.88 1.83
CA TYR A 15 5.57 -7.88 2.91
C TYR A 15 5.63 -7.21 4.29
N LEU A 16 6.46 -6.18 4.47
CA LEU A 16 6.51 -5.42 5.73
C LEU A 16 5.15 -4.79 6.07
N THR A 17 4.47 -4.21 5.08
CA THR A 17 3.10 -3.70 5.21
C THR A 17 2.13 -4.77 5.66
N SER A 18 2.20 -5.98 5.11
CA SER A 18 1.34 -7.11 5.53
C SER A 18 1.55 -7.56 6.98
N LYS A 19 2.73 -7.25 7.54
CA LYS A 19 3.12 -7.56 8.92
C LYS A 19 2.92 -6.37 9.87
N ASN A 20 2.29 -5.27 9.43
CA ASN A 20 2.15 -4.03 10.19
C ASN A 20 3.50 -3.42 10.62
N LEU A 21 4.57 -3.66 9.86
CA LEU A 21 5.90 -3.11 10.09
C LEU A 21 6.10 -1.80 9.29
N THR A 22 5.17 -0.85 9.46
CA THR A 22 5.11 0.40 8.67
C THR A 22 5.44 1.67 9.46
N GLY A 23 5.68 1.55 10.77
CA GLY A 23 5.85 2.70 11.67
C GLY A 23 7.23 3.37 11.63
N SER A 24 8.22 2.79 10.94
CA SER A 24 9.58 3.32 10.94
C SER A 24 9.79 4.43 9.92
N VAL A 25 10.79 5.29 10.15
CA VAL A 25 11.17 6.35 9.21
C VAL A 25 11.76 5.73 7.94
N GLU A 26 12.56 4.68 8.11
CA GLU A 26 13.23 3.93 7.03
C GLU A 26 12.21 3.32 6.07
N PHE A 27 11.09 2.81 6.57
CA PHE A 27 10.02 2.30 5.73
C PHE A 27 9.45 3.40 4.82
N ARG A 28 9.17 4.58 5.38
CA ARG A 28 8.65 5.73 4.61
C ARG A 28 9.65 6.27 3.60
N GLU A 29 10.90 6.42 4.02
CA GLU A 29 11.97 6.88 3.12
C GLU A 29 12.25 5.87 2.01
N ALA A 30 12.09 4.57 2.26
CA ALA A 30 12.17 3.55 1.21
C ALA A 30 11.02 3.68 0.20
N LEU A 31 9.77 3.86 0.66
CA LEU A 31 8.64 4.10 -0.27
C LEU A 31 8.92 5.30 -1.18
N LYS A 32 9.42 6.41 -0.63
CA LYS A 32 9.80 7.61 -1.38
C LYS A 32 10.95 7.37 -2.35
N HIS A 33 12.04 6.77 -1.86
CA HIS A 33 13.26 6.58 -2.63
C HIS A 33 13.03 5.68 -3.85
N PHE A 34 12.19 4.66 -3.70
CA PHE A 34 11.89 3.70 -4.76
C PHE A 34 10.61 4.01 -5.54
N ASN A 35 9.91 5.11 -5.19
CA ASN A 35 8.61 5.49 -5.73
C ASN A 35 7.62 4.31 -5.74
N VAL A 36 7.41 3.72 -4.57
CA VAL A 36 6.57 2.52 -4.39
C VAL A 36 5.38 2.83 -3.50
N THR A 37 4.22 2.31 -3.88
CA THR A 37 3.01 2.29 -3.06
C THR A 37 2.72 0.87 -2.59
N THR A 38 2.40 0.71 -1.31
CA THR A 38 1.98 -0.58 -0.72
C THR A 38 0.64 -0.44 0.00
N VAL A 39 -0.06 -1.56 0.16
CA VAL A 39 -1.39 -1.56 0.77
C VAL A 39 -1.53 -2.60 1.87
N TYR A 40 -2.26 -2.26 2.92
CA TYR A 40 -2.72 -3.20 3.94
C TYR A 40 -4.24 -3.35 3.85
N ARG A 41 -4.72 -4.60 3.79
CA ARG A 41 -6.15 -4.91 3.67
C ARG A 41 -6.64 -5.61 4.92
N TRP A 42 -7.80 -5.19 5.41
CA TRP A 42 -8.45 -5.82 6.54
C TRP A 42 -9.97 -5.60 6.50
N GLU A 43 -10.70 -6.38 7.29
CA GLU A 43 -12.16 -6.30 7.35
C GLU A 43 -12.62 -5.76 8.71
N ASN A 44 -13.42 -4.70 8.69
CA ASN A 44 -14.15 -4.19 9.84
C ASN A 44 -15.61 -4.64 9.76
N GLN A 45 -15.92 -5.81 10.31
CA GLN A 45 -17.26 -6.42 10.22
C GLN A 45 -18.37 -5.58 10.90
N HIS A 46 -18.01 -4.60 11.72
CA HIS A 46 -18.95 -3.72 12.41
C HIS A 46 -19.23 -2.40 11.66
N SER A 47 -18.69 -2.23 10.45
CA SER A 47 -18.84 -1.03 9.62
C SER A 47 -19.80 -1.27 8.46
N GLU A 48 -20.56 -0.23 8.06
CA GLU A 48 -21.33 -0.23 6.80
C GLU A 48 -20.45 -0.42 5.54
N ARG A 49 -19.15 -0.12 5.68
CA ARG A 49 -18.12 -0.30 4.66
C ARG A 49 -17.02 -1.21 5.23
N PRO A 50 -17.24 -2.53 5.23
CA PRO A 50 -16.39 -3.44 6.00
C PRO A 50 -15.02 -3.68 5.36
N TYR A 51 -14.87 -3.50 4.06
CA TYR A 51 -13.60 -3.78 3.38
C TYR A 51 -12.70 -2.55 3.41
N VAL A 52 -11.62 -2.59 4.20
CA VAL A 52 -10.73 -1.45 4.44
C VAL A 52 -9.39 -1.69 3.75
N VAL A 53 -8.88 -0.64 3.12
CA VAL A 53 -7.57 -0.57 2.47
C VAL A 53 -6.82 0.62 3.04
N ASP A 54 -5.70 0.36 3.70
CA ASP A 54 -4.75 1.38 4.14
C ASP A 54 -3.63 1.48 3.11
N VAL A 55 -3.43 2.67 2.54
CA VAL A 55 -2.50 2.97 1.45
C VAL A 55 -1.28 3.70 2.01
N PHE A 56 -0.11 3.16 1.74
CA PHE A 56 1.19 3.75 2.09
C PHE A 56 1.89 4.15 0.80
N ALA A 57 2.02 5.45 0.57
CA ALA A 57 2.53 6.00 -0.68
C ALA A 57 3.63 7.06 -0.43
N PRO A 58 4.48 7.36 -1.44
CA PRO A 58 5.59 8.31 -1.34
C PRO A 58 5.17 9.74 -0.92
N ASP A 59 4.01 10.17 -1.39
CA ASP A 59 3.44 11.50 -1.21
C ASP A 59 2.66 11.67 0.09
N ILE A 60 2.45 10.58 0.84
CA ILE A 60 1.80 10.62 2.15
C ILE A 60 2.85 10.96 3.21
N GLU A 61 2.81 12.19 3.72
CA GLU A 61 3.79 12.69 4.71
C GLU A 61 3.77 11.90 6.03
N CYS A 62 2.59 11.43 6.46
CA CYS A 62 2.41 10.77 7.74
C CYS A 62 1.38 9.63 7.68
N GLY A 63 1.79 8.44 8.14
CA GLY A 63 0.90 7.30 8.31
C GLY A 63 0.49 6.65 7.00
N PHE A 64 -0.81 6.66 6.72
CA PHE A 64 -1.44 6.03 5.56
C PHE A 64 -2.76 6.74 5.24
N GLU A 65 -3.21 6.62 4.00
CA GLU A 65 -4.57 6.99 3.60
C GLU A 65 -5.50 5.78 3.74
N ARG A 66 -6.67 5.96 4.34
CA ARG A 66 -7.63 4.87 4.57
C ARG A 66 -8.84 4.99 3.67
N HIS A 67 -9.10 3.94 2.91
CA HIS A 67 -10.30 3.80 2.08
C HIS A 67 -11.14 2.63 2.57
N SER A 68 -12.46 2.83 2.61
CA SER A 68 -13.41 1.79 3.01
C SER A 68 -14.49 1.58 1.95
N PHE A 69 -14.77 0.32 1.66
CA PHE A 69 -15.67 -0.12 0.59
C PHE A 69 -16.81 -0.97 1.13
N LYS A 70 -17.98 -0.85 0.48
CA LYS A 70 -19.14 -1.71 0.78
C LYS A 70 -18.99 -3.13 0.24
N LYS A 71 -18.26 -3.30 -0.86
CA LYS A 71 -18.10 -4.58 -1.57
C LYS A 71 -16.63 -4.94 -1.64
N LYS A 72 -16.31 -6.22 -1.42
CA LYS A 72 -14.95 -6.76 -1.50
C LYS A 72 -14.31 -6.49 -2.86
N HIS A 73 -15.05 -6.78 -3.93
CA HIS A 73 -14.60 -6.58 -5.31
C HIS A 73 -14.18 -5.12 -5.58
N SER A 74 -14.87 -4.13 -5.01
CA SER A 74 -14.47 -2.72 -5.16
C SER A 74 -13.16 -2.40 -4.46
N ALA A 75 -12.90 -3.01 -3.30
CA ALA A 75 -11.62 -2.88 -2.62
C ALA A 75 -10.49 -3.58 -3.40
N ASP A 76 -10.75 -4.76 -3.96
CA ASP A 76 -9.77 -5.51 -4.75
C ASP A 76 -9.36 -4.73 -6.02
N VAL A 77 -10.33 -4.21 -6.78
CA VAL A 77 -10.06 -3.36 -7.96
C VAL A 77 -9.28 -2.10 -7.56
N PHE A 78 -9.63 -1.47 -6.43
CA PHE A 78 -8.89 -0.31 -5.94
C PHE A 78 -7.42 -0.64 -5.64
N CYS A 79 -7.15 -1.78 -4.99
CA CYS A 79 -5.78 -2.21 -4.73
C CYS A 79 -5.00 -2.45 -6.02
N GLU A 80 -5.59 -3.07 -7.03
CA GLU A 80 -4.94 -3.28 -8.33
C GLU A 80 -4.54 -1.95 -8.99
N VAL A 81 -5.43 -0.95 -8.95
CA VAL A 81 -5.16 0.39 -9.52
C VAL A 81 -4.08 1.12 -8.73
N VAL A 82 -4.17 1.14 -7.40
CA VAL A 82 -3.24 1.90 -6.54
C VAL A 82 -1.86 1.26 -6.49
N CYS A 83 -1.76 -0.08 -6.50
CA CYS A 83 -0.47 -0.75 -6.55
C CYS A 83 0.18 -0.68 -7.94
N ALA A 84 -0.59 -0.44 -9.02
CA ALA A 84 -0.04 -0.17 -10.35
C ALA A 84 0.42 1.28 -10.52
N ALA A 85 -0.11 2.21 -9.71
CA ALA A 85 0.31 3.61 -9.74
C ALA A 85 1.80 3.74 -9.36
N GLY A 86 2.60 4.22 -10.32
CA GLY A 86 4.06 4.34 -10.19
C GLY A 86 4.86 3.23 -10.85
N ASP A 87 4.23 2.23 -11.50
CA ASP A 87 4.95 1.21 -12.29
C ASP A 87 5.27 1.64 -13.75
N ASP A 88 4.81 2.82 -14.18
CA ASP A 88 4.95 3.34 -15.54
C ASP A 88 6.24 4.18 -15.79
N GLU A 89 7.17 4.25 -14.83
CA GLU A 89 8.48 4.91 -14.98
C GLU A 89 9.64 3.95 -15.28
#